data_AF-A0A7S0J4Q5-F1
#
_entry.id   AF-A0A7S0J4Q5-F1
#
_cell.length_a   1.000
_cell.length_b   1.000
_cell.length_c   1.000
_cell.angle_alpha   90.00
_cell.angle_beta   90.00
_cell.angle_gamma   90.00
#
_symmetry.space_group_name_H-M   'P 1'
#
loop_
_entity.id
_entity.type
_entity.pdbx_description
1 polymer ?
#
loop_
_entity_poly.entity_id
_entity_poly.type
_entity_poly.pdbx_seq_one_letter_code
_entity_poly.pdbx_strand_id
1 'polypeptide(L)'
;HRSTPAPSLAFPCRLLRVASASHAMLTTMFAMIGYDCPGSPAPLFHASCKVSVSAEATCSSVRTEMLARVNGQYSKWHDPHNNGTYSVTDSSDAGRLSLQRLTGDKKYTDKINFVFADDADGSCHVQGCSESQVTSFSDYSTNYCNMRMLYCGSANGCHPVLGDVSVSETEVKPSTGAGDDPSACLLVKGGSMRGPKQLEQESDCPVVTTQSDFNLTEFVVGGKWYIHQQMNVLYLPSSNNYCVTASYEFKSAAAVKVHNYANVDKVNGQVEDSDANVGLLGGICGKVVDSADPSKLSVGPCNLPTWLPGARGPYWIVAAGPSPAKYEWALVSGGQPTISTPNGCRTGEGINNSGLWIFTRSQARDEALLSQVRAIAAKMGYDLTVLKDVQQEGCDYTPASARVMLV
;
A
#
# COMPACT_ATOMS: atom_id res chain seq x y z
N HIS A 1 94.37 11.52 9.15
CA HIS A 1 93.22 12.39 9.46
C HIS A 1 92.41 12.68 8.21
N ARG A 2 91.30 11.99 8.00
CA ARG A 2 90.32 12.36 6.96
C ARG A 2 88.91 12.07 7.49
N SER A 3 88.20 13.16 7.69
CA SER A 3 86.80 13.28 8.03
C SER A 3 85.92 12.90 6.84
N THR A 4 84.88 12.12 7.11
CA THR A 4 83.78 11.77 6.21
C THR A 4 82.75 12.90 6.12
N PRO A 5 82.12 13.11 4.96
CA PRO A 5 80.76 13.62 4.89
C PRO A 5 79.81 12.63 4.19
N ALA A 6 78.55 12.67 4.60
CA ALA A 6 77.43 11.83 4.16
C ALA A 6 76.98 12.10 2.71
N PRO A 7 76.37 11.12 2.01
CA PRO A 7 75.74 11.34 0.71
C PRO A 7 74.23 11.65 0.82
N SER A 8 73.78 12.53 -0.06
CA SER A 8 72.40 12.99 -0.26
C SER A 8 71.50 11.93 -0.89
N LEU A 9 70.25 11.83 -0.41
CA LEU A 9 69.16 11.05 -1.00
C LEU A 9 68.63 11.75 -2.27
N ALA A 10 68.60 11.01 -3.39
CA ALA A 10 67.84 11.35 -4.58
C ALA A 10 66.84 10.22 -4.89
N PHE A 11 65.54 10.54 -4.89
CA PHE A 11 64.46 9.63 -5.30
C PHE A 11 64.20 9.78 -6.82
N PRO A 12 64.08 8.68 -7.59
CA PRO A 12 63.64 8.76 -8.98
C PRO A 12 62.10 8.77 -9.05
N CYS A 13 61.58 9.76 -9.78
CA CYS A 13 60.17 9.91 -10.13
C CYS A 13 59.77 8.81 -11.15
N ARG A 14 58.93 7.84 -10.75
CA ARG A 14 58.26 6.90 -11.66
C ARG A 14 56.89 7.44 -12.05
N LEU A 15 56.74 7.76 -13.34
CA LEU A 15 55.45 8.03 -13.98
C LEU A 15 54.57 6.77 -13.95
N LEU A 16 53.41 6.83 -13.28
CA LEU A 16 52.32 5.87 -13.47
C LEU A 16 51.58 6.21 -14.77
N ARG A 17 51.57 5.27 -15.73
CA ARG A 17 50.62 5.27 -16.84
C ARG A 17 49.29 4.72 -16.33
N VAL A 18 48.26 5.55 -16.30
CA VAL A 18 46.87 5.12 -16.09
C VAL A 18 46.36 4.58 -17.43
N ALA A 19 46.12 3.27 -17.51
CA ALA A 19 45.43 2.65 -18.64
C ALA A 19 43.92 2.83 -18.41
N SER A 20 43.29 3.68 -19.22
CA SER A 20 41.84 3.83 -19.29
C SER A 20 41.24 2.60 -20.00
N ALA A 21 40.63 1.69 -19.25
CA ALA A 21 39.82 0.61 -19.81
C ALA A 21 38.45 1.17 -20.21
N SER A 22 38.30 1.53 -21.48
CA SER A 22 37.01 1.85 -22.09
C SER A 22 36.15 0.59 -22.11
N HIS A 23 35.16 0.50 -21.23
CA HIS A 23 34.12 -0.52 -21.29
C HIS A 23 33.17 -0.13 -22.42
N ALA A 24 33.30 -0.79 -23.57
CA ALA A 24 32.29 -0.74 -24.61
C ALA A 24 31.02 -1.42 -24.06
N MET A 25 29.98 -0.64 -23.76
CA MET A 25 28.64 -1.18 -23.52
C MET A 25 28.14 -1.80 -24.83
N LEU A 26 28.14 -3.13 -24.88
CA LEU A 26 27.52 -3.89 -25.95
C LEU A 26 26.01 -3.86 -25.72
N THR A 27 25.31 -2.89 -26.29
CA THR A 27 23.85 -2.88 -26.32
C THR A 27 23.36 -3.93 -27.31
N THR A 28 23.02 -5.11 -26.80
CA THR A 28 22.31 -6.16 -27.54
C THR A 28 20.91 -5.67 -27.90
N MET A 29 20.65 -5.49 -29.20
CA MET A 29 19.30 -5.24 -29.70
C MET A 29 18.49 -6.54 -29.59
N PHE A 30 17.68 -6.65 -28.54
CA PHE A 30 16.64 -7.67 -28.45
C PHE A 30 15.49 -7.32 -29.39
N ALA A 31 15.05 -8.29 -30.18
CA ALA A 31 13.74 -8.21 -30.81
C ALA A 31 12.69 -8.11 -29.69
N MET A 32 11.91 -7.03 -29.66
CA MET A 32 10.81 -6.85 -28.72
C MET A 32 9.75 -7.92 -28.99
N ILE A 33 9.90 -9.09 -28.37
CA ILE A 33 8.80 -10.05 -28.27
C ILE A 33 7.75 -9.34 -27.43
N GLY A 34 6.62 -8.99 -28.07
CA GLY A 34 5.51 -8.38 -27.37
C GLY A 34 4.99 -9.32 -26.28
N TYR A 35 4.49 -8.74 -25.19
CA TYR A 35 3.85 -9.53 -24.13
C TYR A 35 2.74 -10.41 -24.70
N ASP A 36 2.84 -11.71 -24.46
CA ASP A 36 1.76 -12.64 -24.74
C ASP A 36 0.81 -12.68 -23.54
N CYS A 37 -0.35 -12.05 -23.70
CA CYS A 37 -1.34 -11.93 -22.65
C CYS A 37 -2.55 -12.86 -22.90
N PRO A 38 -3.10 -13.49 -21.85
CA PRO A 38 -4.16 -14.51 -21.99
C PRO A 38 -5.54 -13.97 -22.38
N GLY A 39 -5.74 -12.66 -22.38
CA GLY A 39 -7.00 -11.97 -22.58
C GLY A 39 -7.92 -12.06 -21.36
N SER A 40 -8.94 -11.19 -21.35
CA SER A 40 -10.04 -11.21 -20.37
C SER A 40 -11.39 -11.08 -21.06
N PRO A 41 -12.41 -11.84 -20.63
CA PRO A 41 -13.78 -11.67 -21.09
C PRO A 41 -14.53 -10.51 -20.39
N ALA A 42 -13.86 -9.74 -19.52
CA ALA A 42 -14.49 -8.64 -18.79
C ALA A 42 -15.03 -7.55 -19.73
N PRO A 43 -16.30 -7.11 -19.58
CA PRO A 43 -16.96 -6.24 -20.56
C PRO A 43 -16.55 -4.75 -20.53
N LEU A 44 -15.80 -4.29 -19.51
CA LEU A 44 -15.44 -2.87 -19.34
C LEU A 44 -13.93 -2.67 -19.22
N PHE A 45 -13.38 -2.96 -18.04
CA PHE A 45 -11.96 -2.86 -17.72
C PHE A 45 -11.62 -3.99 -16.74
N HIS A 46 -10.39 -4.51 -16.81
CA HIS A 46 -9.88 -5.52 -15.89
C HIS A 46 -8.48 -5.14 -15.44
N ALA A 47 -8.18 -5.48 -14.19
CA ALA A 47 -6.84 -5.35 -13.67
C ALA A 47 -5.93 -6.35 -14.39
N SER A 48 -4.74 -5.87 -14.73
CA SER A 48 -3.70 -6.65 -15.34
C SER A 48 -2.32 -6.13 -14.94
N CYS A 49 -1.31 -6.97 -15.09
CA CYS A 49 0.07 -6.55 -14.98
C CYS A 49 0.94 -7.28 -16.00
N LYS A 50 1.94 -6.58 -16.52
CA LYS A 50 3.01 -7.10 -17.36
C LYS A 50 4.34 -6.97 -16.63
N VAL A 51 5.18 -7.98 -16.70
CA VAL A 51 6.51 -7.98 -16.06
C VAL A 51 7.57 -8.46 -17.04
N SER A 52 8.72 -7.79 -17.07
CA SER A 52 9.95 -8.31 -17.67
C SER A 52 10.99 -8.51 -16.57
N VAL A 53 11.61 -9.68 -16.56
CA VAL A 53 12.50 -10.14 -15.48
C VAL A 53 13.74 -10.77 -16.11
N SER A 54 14.91 -10.41 -15.61
CA SER A 54 16.16 -11.12 -15.88
C SER A 54 16.49 -12.01 -14.69
N ALA A 55 16.76 -13.28 -14.94
CA ALA A 55 17.11 -14.27 -13.92
C ALA A 55 18.53 -14.80 -14.15
N GLU A 56 19.34 -14.88 -13.09
CA GLU A 56 20.70 -15.43 -13.11
C GLU A 56 20.68 -16.97 -13.11
N ALA A 57 19.88 -17.56 -14.01
CA ALA A 57 19.74 -18.99 -14.22
C ALA A 57 19.17 -19.26 -15.62
N THR A 58 19.32 -20.48 -16.13
CA THR A 58 18.69 -20.88 -17.40
C THR A 58 17.17 -20.84 -17.32
N CYS A 59 16.49 -20.60 -18.44
CA CYS A 59 15.04 -20.59 -18.49
C CYS A 59 14.41 -21.91 -18.09
N SER A 60 15.08 -23.04 -18.38
CA SER A 60 14.65 -24.34 -17.89
C SER A 60 14.66 -24.41 -16.36
N SER A 61 15.66 -23.83 -15.69
CA SER A 61 15.74 -23.82 -14.22
C SER A 61 14.63 -22.97 -13.62
N VAL A 62 14.41 -21.76 -14.15
CA VAL A 62 13.34 -20.85 -13.69
C VAL A 62 11.97 -21.51 -13.84
N ARG A 63 11.68 -22.07 -15.04
CA ARG A 63 10.41 -22.73 -15.33
C ARG A 63 10.19 -23.97 -14.46
N THR A 64 11.23 -24.76 -14.21
CA THR A 64 11.14 -25.94 -13.33
C THR A 64 10.83 -25.54 -11.88
N GLU A 65 11.42 -24.45 -11.38
CA GLU A 65 11.10 -23.90 -10.05
C GLU A 65 9.64 -23.40 -9.98
N MET A 66 9.16 -22.66 -10.99
CA MET A 66 7.76 -22.24 -11.06
C MET A 66 6.80 -23.44 -11.00
N LEU A 67 7.06 -24.48 -11.80
CA LEU A 67 6.24 -25.69 -11.80
C LEU A 67 6.32 -26.44 -10.46
N ALA A 68 7.46 -26.42 -9.79
CA ALA A 68 7.61 -27.02 -8.48
C ALA A 68 6.78 -26.29 -7.40
N ARG A 69 6.71 -24.95 -7.46
CA ARG A 69 5.79 -24.15 -6.63
C ARG A 69 4.34 -24.54 -6.87
N VAL A 70 3.92 -24.57 -8.14
CA VAL A 70 2.54 -24.94 -8.51
C VAL A 70 2.18 -26.36 -8.04
N ASN A 71 3.05 -27.35 -8.29
CA ASN A 71 2.84 -28.74 -7.87
C ASN A 71 2.99 -28.96 -6.35
N GLY A 72 3.68 -28.05 -5.66
CA GLY A 72 3.92 -28.10 -4.22
C GLY A 72 2.72 -27.63 -3.38
N GLN A 73 1.72 -26.99 -3.99
CA GLN A 73 0.55 -26.46 -3.28
C GLN A 73 -0.29 -27.57 -2.63
N TYR A 74 -0.66 -27.53 -1.35
CA TYR A 74 -0.22 -26.64 -0.25
C TYR A 74 0.78 -27.34 0.70
N SER A 75 1.36 -28.46 0.27
CA SER A 75 2.20 -29.32 1.12
C SER A 75 3.65 -28.85 1.23
N LYS A 76 4.20 -28.29 0.16
CA LYS A 76 5.60 -27.82 0.06
C LYS A 76 5.70 -26.33 -0.21
N TRP A 77 4.65 -25.74 -0.76
CA TRP A 77 4.62 -24.32 -1.12
C TRP A 77 3.19 -23.80 -0.99
N HIS A 78 3.04 -22.53 -0.66
CA HIS A 78 1.75 -21.84 -0.69
C HIS A 78 1.96 -20.43 -1.25
N ASP A 79 0.94 -19.89 -1.91
CA ASP A 79 0.97 -18.54 -2.45
C ASP A 79 1.06 -17.51 -1.32
N PRO A 80 2.18 -16.80 -1.15
CA PRO A 80 2.37 -15.96 0.02
C PRO A 80 1.55 -14.67 -0.05
N HIS A 81 0.94 -14.32 -1.19
CA HIS A 81 0.21 -13.06 -1.35
C HIS A 81 -1.18 -13.07 -0.71
N ASN A 82 -1.98 -14.11 -0.94
CA ASN A 82 -3.30 -14.27 -0.32
C ASN A 82 -3.76 -15.74 -0.35
N ASN A 83 -2.81 -16.67 -0.32
CA ASN A 83 -3.06 -18.10 -0.36
C ASN A 83 -3.91 -18.54 -1.58
N GLY A 84 -3.65 -17.93 -2.74
CA GLY A 84 -4.25 -18.34 -4.01
C GLY A 84 -3.81 -19.74 -4.46
N THR A 85 -4.62 -20.37 -5.30
CA THR A 85 -4.36 -21.69 -5.89
C THR A 85 -4.01 -21.53 -7.36
N TYR A 86 -2.81 -21.92 -7.76
CA TYR A 86 -2.41 -21.98 -9.18
C TYR A 86 -2.76 -23.31 -9.81
N SER A 87 -3.11 -23.30 -11.10
CA SER A 87 -3.27 -24.50 -11.93
C SER A 87 -2.64 -24.26 -13.29
N VAL A 88 -1.85 -25.23 -13.76
CA VAL A 88 -1.28 -25.20 -15.12
C VAL A 88 -2.40 -25.40 -16.14
N THR A 89 -2.52 -24.49 -17.10
CA THR A 89 -3.48 -24.59 -18.21
C THR A 89 -2.80 -25.04 -19.50
N ASP A 90 -1.53 -24.68 -19.71
CA ASP A 90 -0.70 -25.20 -20.80
C ASP A 90 0.79 -25.14 -20.40
N SER A 91 1.50 -26.22 -20.68
CA SER A 91 2.96 -26.34 -20.48
C SER A 91 3.62 -27.19 -21.56
N SER A 92 2.96 -27.33 -22.71
CA SER A 92 3.42 -28.17 -23.83
C SER A 92 4.65 -27.59 -24.54
N ASP A 93 4.76 -26.27 -24.60
CA ASP A 93 5.92 -25.54 -25.11
C ASP A 93 6.91 -25.25 -23.97
N ALA A 94 8.20 -25.49 -24.19
CA ALA A 94 9.26 -25.21 -23.22
C ALA A 94 9.54 -23.71 -23.08
N GLY A 95 9.32 -22.91 -24.12
CA GLY A 95 9.46 -21.46 -24.12
C GLY A 95 8.25 -20.73 -23.53
N ARG A 96 7.21 -21.46 -23.09
CA ARG A 96 5.97 -20.87 -22.57
C ARG A 96 5.44 -21.60 -21.34
N LEU A 97 4.65 -20.90 -20.54
CA LEU A 97 3.89 -21.48 -19.44
C LEU A 97 2.61 -20.69 -19.25
N SER A 98 1.47 -21.35 -19.39
CA SER A 98 0.16 -20.76 -19.15
C SER A 98 -0.44 -21.36 -17.88
N LEU A 99 -0.97 -20.49 -17.03
CA LEU A 99 -1.54 -20.82 -15.72
C LEU A 99 -2.86 -20.08 -15.53
N GLN A 100 -3.62 -20.52 -14.54
CA GLN A 100 -4.62 -19.70 -13.89
C GLN A 100 -4.39 -19.70 -12.39
N ARG A 101 -4.77 -18.63 -11.71
CA ARG A 101 -4.77 -18.55 -10.26
C ARG A 101 -6.14 -18.14 -9.75
N LEU A 102 -6.67 -18.92 -8.82
CA LEU A 102 -7.86 -18.57 -8.03
C LEU A 102 -7.41 -17.91 -6.71
N THR A 103 -7.93 -16.74 -6.35
CA THR A 103 -7.63 -16.11 -5.05
C THR A 103 -7.99 -17.01 -3.87
N GLY A 104 -7.33 -16.84 -2.72
CA GLY A 104 -7.62 -17.66 -1.53
C GLY A 104 -9.05 -17.52 -1.01
N ASP A 105 -9.71 -16.38 -1.25
CA ASP A 105 -11.13 -16.16 -0.96
C ASP A 105 -12.07 -16.73 -2.05
N LYS A 106 -11.51 -17.31 -3.11
CA LYS A 106 -12.18 -17.96 -4.24
C LYS A 106 -13.06 -17.05 -5.10
N LYS A 107 -12.86 -15.72 -5.03
CA LYS A 107 -13.70 -14.76 -5.75
C LYS A 107 -13.17 -14.37 -7.13
N TYR A 108 -11.86 -14.39 -7.31
CA TYR A 108 -11.23 -13.88 -8.53
C TYR A 108 -10.34 -14.94 -9.15
N THR A 109 -10.45 -15.07 -10.47
CA THR A 109 -9.55 -15.89 -11.28
C THR A 109 -8.75 -14.98 -12.17
N ASP A 110 -7.44 -15.10 -12.10
CA ASP A 110 -6.50 -14.48 -13.03
C ASP A 110 -5.97 -15.55 -13.98
N LYS A 111 -5.87 -15.24 -15.27
CA LYS A 111 -5.05 -16.04 -16.19
C LYS A 111 -3.67 -15.42 -16.29
N ILE A 112 -2.65 -16.26 -16.45
CA ILE A 112 -1.25 -15.85 -16.45
C ILE A 112 -0.54 -16.57 -17.59
N ASN A 113 0.18 -15.82 -18.41
CA ASN A 113 1.09 -16.36 -19.42
C ASN A 113 2.51 -15.91 -19.12
N PHE A 114 3.46 -16.84 -19.25
CA PHE A 114 4.89 -16.56 -19.26
C PHE A 114 5.51 -16.97 -20.59
N VAL A 115 6.48 -16.19 -21.05
CA VAL A 115 7.37 -16.49 -22.16
C VAL A 115 8.81 -16.43 -21.65
N PHE A 116 9.61 -17.42 -22.02
CA PHE A 116 10.99 -17.58 -21.59
C PHE A 116 11.92 -17.52 -22.79
N ALA A 117 13.02 -16.78 -22.67
CA ALA A 117 14.08 -16.71 -23.66
C ALA A 117 15.45 -16.77 -22.97
N ASP A 118 16.25 -17.78 -23.29
CA ASP A 118 17.62 -17.86 -22.80
C ASP A 118 18.49 -16.80 -23.48
N ASP A 119 19.32 -16.14 -22.69
CA ASP A 119 20.31 -15.18 -23.14
C ASP A 119 21.65 -15.87 -23.46
N ALA A 120 22.48 -15.21 -24.28
CA ALA A 120 23.76 -15.77 -24.72
C ALA A 120 24.79 -15.97 -23.59
N ASP A 121 24.63 -15.25 -22.48
CA ASP A 121 25.44 -15.36 -21.26
C ASP A 121 24.92 -16.43 -20.28
N GLY A 122 23.82 -17.09 -20.62
CA GLY A 122 23.19 -18.14 -19.82
C GLY A 122 22.18 -17.64 -18.79
N SER A 123 21.85 -16.33 -18.75
CA SER A 123 20.69 -15.83 -18.01
C SER A 123 19.37 -16.16 -18.73
N CYS A 124 18.26 -15.98 -18.03
CA CYS A 124 16.93 -16.12 -18.61
C CYS A 124 16.19 -14.80 -18.57
N HIS A 125 15.66 -14.39 -19.72
CA HIS A 125 14.68 -13.34 -19.80
C HIS A 125 13.26 -13.94 -19.72
N VAL A 126 12.49 -13.50 -18.73
CA VAL A 126 11.10 -13.91 -18.49
C VAL A 126 10.18 -12.74 -18.73
N GLN A 127 9.21 -12.91 -19.62
CA GLN A 127 8.08 -12.00 -19.77
C GLN A 127 6.83 -12.64 -19.20
N GLY A 128 6.13 -11.95 -18.31
CA GLY A 128 4.87 -12.39 -17.71
C GLY A 128 3.74 -11.43 -18.02
N CYS A 129 2.54 -11.96 -18.21
CA CYS A 129 1.31 -11.18 -18.26
C CYS A 129 0.20 -11.87 -17.46
N SER A 130 -0.40 -11.16 -16.52
CA SER A 130 -1.56 -11.62 -15.75
C SER A 130 -2.76 -10.72 -15.97
N GLU A 131 -3.94 -11.32 -16.21
CA GLU A 131 -5.18 -10.59 -16.45
C GLU A 131 -6.35 -11.20 -15.67
N SER A 132 -7.03 -10.36 -14.88
CA SER A 132 -8.28 -10.71 -14.19
C SER A 132 -9.36 -11.10 -15.19
N GLN A 133 -10.06 -12.20 -14.92
CA GLN A 133 -11.14 -12.70 -15.78
C GLN A 133 -12.52 -12.06 -15.49
N VAL A 134 -12.56 -11.06 -14.61
CA VAL A 134 -13.76 -10.28 -14.27
C VAL A 134 -13.45 -8.78 -14.29
N THR A 135 -14.50 -7.94 -14.35
CA THR A 135 -14.35 -6.47 -14.32
C THR A 135 -13.71 -6.01 -13.01
N SER A 136 -12.55 -5.35 -13.11
CA SER A 136 -11.78 -4.86 -11.97
C SER A 136 -10.92 -3.66 -12.36
N PHE A 137 -10.93 -2.58 -11.55
CA PHE A 137 -10.11 -1.39 -11.81
C PHE A 137 -8.81 -1.41 -11.00
N SER A 138 -8.87 -1.87 -9.76
CA SER A 138 -7.74 -2.00 -8.86
C SER A 138 -7.72 -3.39 -8.25
N ASP A 139 -6.52 -3.95 -8.08
CA ASP A 139 -6.29 -5.31 -7.63
C ASP A 139 -5.33 -5.41 -6.45
N TYR A 140 -4.85 -4.29 -5.91
CA TYR A 140 -3.85 -4.27 -4.84
C TYR A 140 -2.61 -5.12 -5.15
N SER A 141 -2.13 -5.02 -6.39
CA SER A 141 -0.99 -5.78 -6.91
C SER A 141 -1.26 -7.26 -7.11
N THR A 142 -2.50 -7.76 -7.06
CA THR A 142 -2.79 -9.20 -7.22
C THR A 142 -2.25 -9.78 -8.53
N ASN A 143 -2.43 -9.10 -9.66
CA ASN A 143 -1.93 -9.55 -10.97
C ASN A 143 -0.40 -9.46 -11.06
N TYR A 144 0.22 -8.52 -10.37
CA TYR A 144 1.68 -8.46 -10.27
C TYR A 144 2.23 -9.58 -9.36
N CYS A 145 1.69 -9.68 -8.15
CA CYS A 145 2.12 -10.61 -7.12
C CYS A 145 1.93 -12.06 -7.53
N ASN A 146 0.83 -12.39 -8.22
CA ASN A 146 0.63 -13.76 -8.68
C ASN A 146 1.70 -14.23 -9.68
N MET A 147 2.33 -13.30 -10.39
CA MET A 147 3.46 -13.62 -11.25
C MET A 147 4.76 -13.63 -10.44
N ARG A 148 4.99 -12.57 -9.66
CA ARG A 148 6.21 -12.40 -8.87
C ARG A 148 6.48 -13.62 -8.00
N MET A 149 5.45 -14.14 -7.33
CA MET A 149 5.57 -15.28 -6.41
C MET A 149 5.98 -16.59 -7.09
N LEU A 150 5.96 -16.67 -8.42
CA LEU A 150 6.42 -17.84 -9.16
C LEU A 150 7.91 -17.75 -9.55
N TYR A 151 8.46 -16.57 -9.86
CA TYR A 151 9.87 -16.42 -10.28
C TYR A 151 10.82 -15.89 -9.21
N CYS A 152 10.32 -15.20 -8.19
CA CYS A 152 11.19 -14.56 -7.20
C CYS A 152 12.04 -15.56 -6.40
N GLY A 153 13.29 -15.20 -6.12
CA GLY A 153 14.17 -15.92 -5.19
C GLY A 153 14.00 -15.52 -3.72
N SER A 154 14.77 -16.17 -2.85
CA SER A 154 14.75 -15.95 -1.40
C SER A 154 15.19 -14.55 -0.98
N ALA A 155 16.08 -13.92 -1.75
CA ALA A 155 16.47 -12.51 -1.56
C ALA A 155 15.28 -11.54 -1.68
N ASN A 156 14.19 -11.95 -2.33
CA ASN A 156 12.95 -11.20 -2.48
C ASN A 156 11.85 -11.67 -1.52
N GLY A 157 12.21 -12.44 -0.48
CA GLY A 157 11.29 -12.96 0.54
C GLY A 157 10.48 -14.19 0.10
N CYS A 158 10.77 -14.76 -1.06
CA CYS A 158 10.08 -15.95 -1.55
C CYS A 158 10.68 -17.24 -1.00
N HIS A 159 9.90 -18.33 -1.08
CA HIS A 159 10.33 -19.64 -0.63
C HIS A 159 10.53 -20.58 -1.83
N PRO A 160 11.78 -20.76 -2.30
CA PRO A 160 12.06 -21.71 -3.36
C PRO A 160 11.72 -23.15 -2.96
N VAL A 161 11.32 -23.97 -3.92
CA VAL A 161 10.97 -25.39 -3.70
C VAL A 161 12.11 -26.33 -4.12
N LEU A 162 12.75 -26.07 -5.26
CA LEU A 162 13.85 -26.89 -5.79
C LEU A 162 15.18 -26.16 -5.72
N GLY A 163 15.23 -24.89 -6.14
CA GLY A 163 16.47 -24.12 -6.20
C GLY A 163 16.19 -22.63 -6.18
N ASP A 164 17.06 -21.90 -5.48
CA ASP A 164 16.96 -20.44 -5.40
C ASP A 164 17.47 -19.77 -6.67
N VAL A 165 16.78 -18.72 -7.11
CA VAL A 165 17.07 -17.98 -8.34
C VAL A 165 17.14 -16.49 -8.04
N SER A 166 18.30 -15.90 -8.29
CA SER A 166 18.44 -14.44 -8.27
C SER A 166 17.74 -13.84 -9.48
N VAL A 167 16.88 -12.86 -9.24
CA VAL A 167 16.12 -12.18 -10.30
C VAL A 167 16.17 -10.67 -10.13
N SER A 168 16.11 -9.96 -11.25
CA SER A 168 15.93 -8.51 -11.33
C SER A 168 14.76 -8.20 -12.26
N GLU A 169 13.78 -7.46 -11.77
CA GLU A 169 12.69 -6.94 -12.59
C GLU A 169 13.18 -5.73 -13.38
N THR A 170 13.14 -5.82 -14.71
CA THR A 170 13.54 -4.73 -15.61
C THR A 170 12.35 -3.86 -16.00
N GLU A 171 11.13 -4.41 -15.92
CA GLU A 171 9.90 -3.68 -16.20
C GLU A 171 8.73 -4.27 -15.42
N VAL A 172 7.93 -3.40 -14.78
CA VAL A 172 6.64 -3.74 -14.19
C VAL A 172 5.62 -2.72 -14.71
N LYS A 173 4.54 -3.20 -15.33
CA LYS A 173 3.53 -2.37 -15.99
C LYS A 173 2.12 -2.85 -15.62
N PRO A 174 1.53 -2.34 -14.53
CA PRO A 174 0.13 -2.57 -14.22
C PRO A 174 -0.79 -1.81 -15.18
N SER A 175 -2.03 -2.27 -15.35
CA SER A 175 -3.10 -1.47 -15.94
C SER A 175 -3.43 -0.25 -15.08
N THR A 176 -4.01 0.79 -15.67
CA THR A 176 -4.47 1.98 -14.94
C THR A 176 -5.33 1.61 -13.72
N GLY A 177 -4.85 1.92 -12.51
CA GLY A 177 -5.54 1.64 -11.25
C GLY A 177 -5.13 0.35 -10.53
N ALA A 178 -4.43 -0.56 -11.22
CA ALA A 178 -3.84 -1.76 -10.62
C ALA A 178 -2.51 -1.44 -9.91
N GLY A 179 -2.15 -2.25 -8.92
CA GLY A 179 -0.94 -2.07 -8.12
C GLY A 179 0.27 -2.82 -8.67
N ASP A 180 1.46 -2.41 -8.25
CA ASP A 180 2.76 -3.02 -8.56
C ASP A 180 3.68 -3.11 -7.33
N ASP A 181 3.12 -3.02 -6.12
CA ASP A 181 3.86 -3.06 -4.87
C ASP A 181 4.37 -4.49 -4.54
N PRO A 182 5.69 -4.76 -4.56
CA PRO A 182 6.24 -6.08 -4.27
C PRO A 182 6.07 -6.48 -2.80
N SER A 183 5.94 -5.52 -1.89
CA SER A 183 5.72 -5.81 -0.47
C SER A 183 4.32 -6.37 -0.21
N ALA A 184 3.36 -6.06 -1.09
CA ALA A 184 2.02 -6.65 -1.02
C ALA A 184 2.02 -8.16 -1.29
N CYS A 185 3.08 -8.72 -1.89
CA CYS A 185 3.08 -10.11 -2.37
C CYS A 185 3.33 -11.17 -1.29
N LEU A 186 3.66 -10.80 -0.05
CA LEU A 186 4.00 -11.74 1.03
C LEU A 186 2.99 -11.76 2.19
N LEU A 187 1.74 -11.36 1.93
CA LEU A 187 0.67 -11.21 2.93
C LEU A 187 -0.20 -12.47 3.15
N VAL A 188 0.29 -13.56 3.75
CA VAL A 188 -0.59 -14.68 4.16
C VAL A 188 -1.26 -14.39 5.50
N LYS A 189 -2.58 -14.30 5.51
CA LYS A 189 -3.38 -14.36 6.75
C LYS A 189 -3.64 -15.81 7.18
N GLY A 190 -2.79 -16.34 8.07
CA GLY A 190 -3.16 -17.33 9.12
C GLY A 190 -2.98 -18.83 8.84
N GLY A 191 -2.13 -19.50 9.63
CA GLY A 191 -2.08 -20.96 9.77
C GLY A 191 -0.85 -21.48 10.54
N SER A 192 -0.93 -21.57 11.87
CA SER A 192 0.13 -22.04 12.79
C SER A 192 0.57 -23.50 12.57
N MET A 193 1.88 -23.76 12.45
CA MET A 193 2.56 -24.96 12.98
C MET A 193 3.99 -24.58 13.44
N ARG A 194 4.33 -25.00 14.66
CA ARG A 194 5.58 -24.69 15.38
C ARG A 194 6.83 -25.24 14.68
N GLY A 195 7.87 -24.41 14.59
CA GLY A 195 9.25 -24.75 14.18
C GLY A 195 10.20 -23.60 14.57
N PRO A 196 11.51 -23.86 14.80
CA PRO A 196 12.32 -23.08 15.73
C PRO A 196 12.63 -21.68 15.20
N LYS A 197 12.54 -20.69 16.12
CA LYS A 197 12.92 -19.28 15.98
C LYS A 197 13.89 -19.03 14.82
N GLN A 198 13.38 -18.53 13.70
CA GLN A 198 14.14 -17.73 12.76
C GLN A 198 13.36 -16.45 12.49
N LEU A 199 14.11 -15.35 12.50
CA LEU A 199 13.66 -13.99 12.75
C LEU A 199 12.66 -13.54 11.67
N GLU A 200 11.40 -13.37 12.08
CA GLU A 200 10.45 -12.53 11.37
C GLU A 200 11.12 -11.15 11.21
N GLN A 201 11.18 -10.63 9.98
CA GLN A 201 11.22 -9.19 9.86
C GLN A 201 9.79 -8.73 10.18
N GLU A 202 9.50 -8.67 11.48
CA GLU A 202 8.38 -7.91 12.03
C GLU A 202 8.35 -6.58 11.28
N SER A 203 7.17 -6.14 10.85
CA SER A 203 7.01 -4.71 10.63
C SER A 203 7.51 -4.04 11.91
N ASP A 204 8.55 -3.20 11.82
CA ASP A 204 9.04 -2.42 12.98
C ASP A 204 7.91 -1.58 13.61
N CYS A 205 6.77 -1.47 12.92
CA CYS A 205 5.56 -0.87 13.44
C CYS A 205 4.81 -1.78 14.40
N PRO A 206 4.59 -1.31 15.65
CA PRO A 206 3.77 -2.03 16.60
C PRO A 206 2.33 -2.15 16.08
N VAL A 207 1.71 -3.30 16.34
CA VAL A 207 0.27 -3.48 16.11
C VAL A 207 -0.50 -2.54 17.04
N VAL A 208 -1.33 -1.67 16.46
CA VAL A 208 -2.14 -0.74 17.25
C VAL A 208 -3.50 -1.38 17.50
N THR A 209 -3.94 -1.35 18.75
CA THR A 209 -5.31 -1.68 19.12
C THR A 209 -6.19 -0.45 19.01
N THR A 210 -7.49 -0.67 18.96
CA THR A 210 -8.48 0.40 18.92
C THR A 210 -9.14 0.63 20.27
N GLN A 211 -9.90 1.71 20.41
CA GLN A 211 -10.56 2.10 21.65
C GLN A 211 -11.46 0.97 22.17
N SER A 212 -11.17 0.48 23.39
CA SER A 212 -12.06 -0.43 24.10
C SER A 212 -13.33 0.30 24.57
N ASP A 213 -14.43 -0.44 24.72
CA ASP A 213 -15.72 0.10 25.18
C ASP A 213 -16.22 1.29 24.35
N PHE A 214 -15.89 1.30 23.05
CA PHE A 214 -16.25 2.39 22.16
C PHE A 214 -17.76 2.54 22.03
N ASN A 215 -18.23 3.77 22.29
CA ASN A 215 -19.64 4.12 22.23
C ASN A 215 -19.90 4.92 20.94
N LEU A 216 -20.29 4.21 19.88
CA LEU A 216 -20.57 4.82 18.58
C LEU A 216 -21.66 5.89 18.69
N THR A 217 -22.69 5.68 19.51
CA THR A 217 -23.76 6.65 19.72
C THR A 217 -23.21 7.97 20.22
N GLU A 218 -22.44 7.96 21.31
CA GLU A 218 -21.84 9.18 21.85
C GLU A 218 -20.87 9.85 20.87
N PHE A 219 -20.09 9.06 20.13
CA PHE A 219 -19.17 9.60 19.12
C PHE A 219 -19.90 10.36 17.99
N VAL A 220 -21.10 9.90 17.62
CA VAL A 220 -21.93 10.49 16.57
C VAL A 220 -22.75 11.67 17.10
N VAL A 221 -23.45 11.50 18.22
CA VAL A 221 -24.43 12.49 18.71
C VAL A 221 -23.82 13.61 19.53
N GLY A 222 -22.58 13.45 20.02
CA GLY A 222 -21.87 14.48 20.79
C GLY A 222 -21.50 15.74 20.00
N GLY A 223 -21.94 15.86 18.74
CA GLY A 223 -21.87 17.07 17.94
C GLY A 223 -20.84 17.02 16.81
N LYS A 224 -20.39 18.20 16.38
CA LYS A 224 -19.36 18.38 15.36
C LYS A 224 -17.98 18.02 15.93
N TRP A 225 -17.10 17.48 15.09
CA TRP A 225 -15.68 17.30 15.36
C TRP A 225 -14.87 18.36 14.64
N TYR A 226 -13.93 18.97 15.35
CA TYR A 226 -12.94 19.89 14.82
C TYR A 226 -11.61 19.14 14.73
N ILE A 227 -11.04 19.08 13.52
CA ILE A 227 -9.77 18.42 13.30
C ILE A 227 -8.69 19.46 13.58
N HIS A 228 -7.85 19.23 14.57
CA HIS A 228 -6.78 20.18 14.94
C HIS A 228 -5.43 19.79 14.36
N GLN A 229 -5.22 18.49 14.10
CA GLN A 229 -4.05 18.00 13.39
C GLN A 229 -4.43 16.84 12.48
N GLN A 230 -3.83 16.78 11.29
CA GLN A 230 -4.02 15.68 10.35
C GLN A 230 -2.79 15.38 9.51
N MET A 231 -2.66 14.14 9.10
CA MET A 231 -1.69 13.69 8.10
C MET A 231 -2.17 14.05 6.70
N ASN A 232 -1.24 14.52 5.86
CA ASN A 232 -1.52 14.73 4.44
C ASN A 232 -1.75 13.37 3.74
N VAL A 233 -2.82 13.29 2.96
CA VAL A 233 -3.12 12.16 2.08
C VAL A 233 -3.58 12.68 0.72
N LEU A 234 -3.74 11.79 -0.27
CA LEU A 234 -4.02 12.13 -1.67
C LEU A 234 -5.13 13.18 -1.87
N TYR A 235 -6.20 13.12 -1.07
CA TYR A 235 -7.37 14.00 -1.17
C TYR A 235 -7.47 15.02 -0.02
N LEU A 236 -6.50 15.05 0.89
CA LEU A 236 -6.40 16.03 1.99
C LEU A 236 -4.99 16.66 1.98
N PRO A 237 -4.65 17.47 0.97
CA PRO A 237 -3.38 18.19 0.95
C PRO A 237 -3.34 19.26 2.04
N SER A 238 -2.15 19.69 2.43
CA SER A 238 -1.98 20.74 3.45
C SER A 238 -2.58 22.10 3.07
N SER A 239 -2.80 22.34 1.78
CA SER A 239 -3.57 23.51 1.31
C SER A 239 -5.00 23.52 1.88
N ASN A 240 -5.54 22.37 2.29
CA ASN A 240 -6.91 22.25 2.80
C ASN A 240 -6.94 22.23 4.35
N ASN A 241 -5.82 22.47 5.04
CA ASN A 241 -5.74 22.42 6.50
C ASN A 241 -6.30 23.69 7.18
N TYR A 242 -7.47 24.15 6.75
CA TYR A 242 -8.17 25.30 7.30
C TYR A 242 -9.63 24.92 7.58
N CYS A 243 -10.11 25.24 8.77
CA CYS A 243 -11.51 25.05 9.19
C CYS A 243 -12.03 23.61 9.03
N VAL A 244 -11.16 22.60 9.16
CA VAL A 244 -11.52 21.21 8.85
C VAL A 244 -12.44 20.64 9.93
N THR A 245 -13.60 20.13 9.53
CA THR A 245 -14.58 19.52 10.46
C THR A 245 -15.18 18.25 9.88
N ALA A 246 -15.65 17.39 10.79
CA ALA A 246 -16.43 16.19 10.46
C ALA A 246 -17.70 16.16 11.31
N SER A 247 -18.83 15.83 10.69
CA SER A 247 -20.09 15.59 11.38
C SER A 247 -20.74 14.31 10.89
N TYR A 248 -21.55 13.72 11.76
CA TYR A 248 -22.09 12.37 11.55
C TYR A 248 -23.61 12.34 11.75
N GLU A 249 -24.28 11.55 10.92
CA GLU A 249 -25.73 11.29 11.02
C GLU A 249 -25.96 9.78 10.96
N PHE A 250 -26.75 9.21 11.86
CA PHE A 250 -27.09 7.79 11.77
C PHE A 250 -27.95 7.49 10.53
N LYS A 251 -27.53 6.48 9.76
CA LYS A 251 -28.34 5.82 8.73
C LYS A 251 -28.97 4.53 9.25
N SER A 252 -28.33 3.87 10.21
CA SER A 252 -28.84 2.73 10.96
C SER A 252 -28.05 2.57 12.26
N ALA A 253 -28.37 1.58 13.10
CA ALA A 253 -27.62 1.30 14.33
C ALA A 253 -26.11 1.05 14.11
N ALA A 254 -25.70 0.63 12.91
CA ALA A 254 -24.32 0.28 12.58
C ALA A 254 -23.74 1.12 11.42
N ALA A 255 -24.44 2.15 10.95
CA ALA A 255 -24.00 2.94 9.81
C ALA A 255 -24.30 4.44 10.00
N VAL A 256 -23.36 5.26 9.57
CA VAL A 256 -23.41 6.73 9.66
C VAL A 256 -23.13 7.35 8.30
N LYS A 257 -23.81 8.45 7.98
CA LYS A 257 -23.38 9.41 6.97
C LYS A 257 -22.31 10.30 7.57
N VAL A 258 -21.30 10.63 6.79
CA VAL A 258 -20.20 11.53 7.14
C VAL A 258 -20.30 12.77 6.28
N HIS A 259 -20.28 13.94 6.91
CA HIS A 259 -20.11 15.22 6.24
C HIS A 259 -18.79 15.84 6.68
N ASN A 260 -17.86 15.94 5.73
CA ASN A 260 -16.58 16.59 5.91
C ASN A 260 -16.60 17.97 5.25
N TYR A 261 -16.00 18.94 5.93
CA TYR A 261 -15.88 20.32 5.49
C TYR A 261 -14.43 20.78 5.67
N ALA A 262 -13.90 21.54 4.72
CA ALA A 262 -12.62 22.22 4.84
C ALA A 262 -12.62 23.54 4.04
N ASN A 263 -11.63 24.39 4.30
CA ASN A 263 -11.32 25.55 3.47
C ASN A 263 -9.99 25.36 2.76
N VAL A 264 -9.91 25.87 1.53
CA VAL A 264 -8.70 25.83 0.69
C VAL A 264 -7.87 27.10 0.87
N ASP A 265 -6.57 26.92 1.00
CA ASP A 265 -5.46 27.87 1.09
C ASP A 265 -5.47 28.82 2.30
N LYS A 266 -6.63 29.12 2.88
CA LYS A 266 -6.78 30.03 4.02
C LYS A 266 -8.08 29.81 4.80
N VAL A 267 -8.13 30.36 6.01
CA VAL A 267 -9.36 30.49 6.81
C VAL A 267 -10.41 31.26 6.01
N ASN A 268 -11.63 30.73 5.98
CA ASN A 268 -12.76 31.25 5.20
C ASN A 268 -12.46 31.36 3.70
N GLY A 269 -11.58 30.49 3.20
CA GLY A 269 -11.29 30.30 1.78
C GLY A 269 -12.42 29.58 1.04
N GLN A 270 -12.11 29.06 -0.15
CA GLN A 270 -13.06 28.23 -0.89
C GLN A 270 -13.42 27.00 -0.07
N VAL A 271 -14.70 26.64 -0.05
CA VAL A 271 -15.19 25.47 0.68
C VAL A 271 -14.96 24.19 -0.12
N GLU A 272 -14.33 23.21 0.51
CA GLU A 272 -14.36 21.80 0.12
C GLU A 272 -15.41 21.09 0.98
N ASP A 273 -16.45 20.59 0.33
CA ASP A 273 -17.60 19.96 0.98
C ASP A 273 -17.82 18.55 0.43
N SER A 274 -17.77 17.53 1.29
CA SER A 274 -17.89 16.15 0.85
C SER A 274 -19.26 15.81 0.24
N ASP A 275 -20.33 16.46 0.68
CA ASP A 275 -21.67 16.23 0.13
C ASP A 275 -21.81 16.83 -1.26
N ALA A 276 -21.13 17.95 -1.54
CA ALA A 276 -21.04 18.51 -2.89
C ALA A 276 -20.13 17.66 -3.80
N ASN A 277 -18.96 17.25 -3.31
CA ASN A 277 -17.93 16.59 -4.10
C ASN A 277 -18.21 15.10 -4.36
N VAL A 278 -18.86 14.42 -3.42
CA VAL A 278 -19.15 12.97 -3.47
C VAL A 278 -20.66 12.71 -3.58
N GLY A 279 -21.46 13.75 -3.82
CA GLY A 279 -22.92 13.67 -3.86
C GLY A 279 -23.47 12.67 -4.89
N LEU A 280 -22.84 12.57 -6.07
CA LEU A 280 -23.21 11.57 -7.09
C LEU A 280 -23.06 10.12 -6.63
N LEU A 281 -22.25 9.87 -5.60
CA LEU A 281 -22.06 8.56 -4.98
C LEU A 281 -22.77 8.44 -3.63
N GLY A 282 -23.70 9.36 -3.32
CA GLY A 282 -24.50 9.39 -2.10
C GLY A 282 -23.80 10.02 -0.89
N GLY A 283 -22.67 10.70 -1.07
CA GLY A 283 -21.83 11.20 0.01
C GLY A 283 -20.94 10.10 0.60
N ILE A 284 -20.37 10.36 1.78
CA ILE A 284 -19.48 9.43 2.49
C ILE A 284 -20.26 8.76 3.62
N CYS A 285 -20.06 7.46 3.80
CA CYS A 285 -20.66 6.70 4.89
C CYS A 285 -19.61 5.87 5.64
N GLY A 286 -19.77 5.74 6.96
CA GLY A 286 -19.04 4.78 7.79
C GLY A 286 -19.96 3.63 8.19
N LYS A 287 -19.43 2.42 8.26
CA LYS A 287 -20.16 1.23 8.71
C LYS A 287 -19.33 0.41 9.69
N VAL A 288 -19.92 0.01 10.80
CA VAL A 288 -19.35 -1.00 11.70
C VAL A 288 -19.41 -2.35 10.98
N VAL A 289 -18.24 -2.95 10.76
CA VAL A 289 -18.11 -4.24 10.07
C VAL A 289 -18.11 -5.42 11.03
N ASP A 290 -17.64 -5.22 12.26
CA ASP A 290 -17.67 -6.18 13.34
C ASP A 290 -18.29 -5.53 14.57
N SER A 291 -19.45 -6.02 15.01
CA SER A 291 -20.14 -5.49 16.19
C SER A 291 -19.37 -5.72 17.49
N ALA A 292 -18.43 -6.68 17.51
CA ALA A 292 -17.55 -6.89 18.65
C ALA A 292 -16.45 -5.82 18.75
N ASP A 293 -16.17 -5.11 17.66
CA ASP A 293 -15.19 -4.03 17.60
C ASP A 293 -15.75 -2.81 16.85
N PRO A 294 -16.72 -2.09 17.47
CA PRO A 294 -17.40 -0.96 16.82
C PRO A 294 -16.48 0.24 16.56
N SER A 295 -15.26 0.21 17.10
CA SER A 295 -14.23 1.24 16.88
C SER A 295 -13.51 1.09 15.53
N LYS A 296 -13.69 -0.04 14.82
CA LYS A 296 -13.17 -0.27 13.47
C LYS A 296 -14.28 -0.13 12.43
N LEU A 297 -14.37 1.05 11.83
CA LEU A 297 -15.33 1.31 10.76
C LEU A 297 -14.72 1.05 9.39
N SER A 298 -15.60 0.77 8.44
CA SER A 298 -15.32 0.81 7.00
C SER A 298 -15.98 2.05 6.39
N VAL A 299 -15.16 2.97 5.87
CA VAL A 299 -15.59 4.29 5.37
C VAL A 299 -15.39 4.38 3.86
N GLY A 300 -16.37 4.93 3.15
CA GLY A 300 -16.33 5.13 1.71
C GLY A 300 -17.66 5.65 1.17
N PRO A 301 -17.84 5.79 -0.16
CA PRO A 301 -19.06 6.36 -0.72
C PRO A 301 -20.32 5.55 -0.35
N CYS A 302 -21.42 6.23 -0.01
CA CYS A 302 -22.62 5.59 0.54
C CYS A 302 -23.27 4.61 -0.44
N ASN A 303 -23.38 4.98 -1.72
CA ASN A 303 -24.09 4.21 -2.73
C ASN A 303 -23.22 3.19 -3.47
N LEU A 304 -21.92 3.09 -3.10
CA LEU A 304 -21.05 2.05 -3.64
C LEU A 304 -21.23 0.76 -2.83
N PRO A 305 -21.41 -0.40 -3.51
CA PRO A 305 -21.55 -1.67 -2.82
C PRO A 305 -20.34 -1.98 -1.94
N THR A 306 -20.58 -2.49 -0.73
CA THR A 306 -19.50 -2.79 0.25
C THR A 306 -18.55 -3.90 -0.22
N TRP A 307 -18.93 -4.67 -1.24
CA TRP A 307 -18.11 -5.73 -1.82
C TRP A 307 -17.18 -5.23 -2.93
N LEU A 308 -17.34 -3.99 -3.40
CA LEU A 308 -16.46 -3.40 -4.42
C LEU A 308 -15.09 -3.12 -3.79
N PRO A 309 -14.01 -3.76 -4.26
CA PRO A 309 -12.66 -3.54 -3.73
C PRO A 309 -12.26 -2.07 -3.90
N GLY A 310 -11.62 -1.49 -2.88
CA GLY A 310 -11.16 -0.08 -2.91
C GLY A 310 -12.24 0.95 -2.65
N ALA A 311 -13.53 0.59 -2.73
CA ALA A 311 -14.61 1.53 -2.48
C ALA A 311 -14.68 2.00 -1.02
N ARG A 312 -14.16 1.20 -0.08
CA ARG A 312 -14.12 1.55 1.34
C ARG A 312 -12.77 1.20 1.95
N GLY A 313 -12.32 2.04 2.87
CA GLY A 313 -11.10 1.85 3.64
C GLY A 313 -11.38 1.72 5.14
N PRO A 314 -10.38 1.27 5.91
CA PRO A 314 -10.47 1.28 7.36
C PRO A 314 -10.48 2.71 7.91
N TYR A 315 -11.27 2.92 8.95
CA TYR A 315 -11.32 4.15 9.72
C TYR A 315 -11.48 3.77 11.20
N TRP A 316 -10.37 3.84 11.92
CA TRP A 316 -10.22 3.25 13.24
C TRP A 316 -10.14 4.34 14.29
N ILE A 317 -11.02 4.29 15.29
CA ILE A 317 -10.90 5.12 16.49
C ILE A 317 -9.90 4.41 17.40
N VAL A 318 -8.66 4.86 17.39
CA VAL A 318 -7.58 4.20 18.13
C VAL A 318 -7.53 4.62 19.60
N ALA A 319 -8.00 5.82 19.91
CA ALA A 319 -8.27 6.27 21.28
C ALA A 319 -9.32 7.38 21.27
N ALA A 320 -10.17 7.43 22.29
CA ALA A 320 -11.11 8.54 22.50
C ALA A 320 -11.35 8.74 23.99
N GLY A 321 -11.57 9.99 24.41
CA GLY A 321 -11.79 10.30 25.81
C GLY A 321 -12.54 11.62 26.01
N PRO A 322 -12.80 12.00 27.27
CA PRO A 322 -12.33 11.33 28.49
C PRO A 322 -13.05 10.02 28.84
N SER A 323 -14.26 9.76 28.32
CA SER A 323 -14.98 8.52 28.63
C SER A 323 -15.98 8.12 27.54
N PRO A 324 -16.43 6.85 27.48
CA PRO A 324 -17.51 6.43 26.59
C PRO A 324 -18.87 7.09 26.81
N ALA A 325 -19.07 7.76 27.94
CA ALA A 325 -20.29 8.53 28.21
C ALA A 325 -20.23 9.95 27.67
N LYS A 326 -19.03 10.48 27.38
CA LYS A 326 -18.82 11.81 26.81
C LYS A 326 -17.42 11.91 26.21
N TYR A 327 -17.36 11.95 24.88
CA TYR A 327 -16.09 12.14 24.17
C TYR A 327 -15.86 13.62 23.85
N GLU A 328 -14.71 14.13 24.24
CA GLU A 328 -14.21 15.49 23.97
C GLU A 328 -13.05 15.49 22.96
N TRP A 329 -12.36 14.36 22.81
CA TRP A 329 -11.27 14.19 21.85
C TRP A 329 -11.23 12.78 21.28
N ALA A 330 -10.63 12.63 20.10
CA ALA A 330 -10.35 11.33 19.50
C ALA A 330 -9.05 11.36 18.69
N LEU A 331 -8.33 10.24 18.74
CA LEU A 331 -7.25 9.90 17.82
C LEU A 331 -7.79 8.87 16.84
N VAL A 332 -7.71 9.20 15.56
CA VAL A 332 -8.29 8.40 14.49
C VAL A 332 -7.20 8.03 13.50
N SER A 333 -7.17 6.78 13.07
CA SER A 333 -6.21 6.29 12.07
C SER A 333 -6.94 5.70 10.87
N GLY A 334 -6.38 5.87 9.68
CA GLY A 334 -6.89 5.29 8.45
C GLY A 334 -6.64 3.79 8.33
N GLY A 335 -6.41 3.09 9.44
CA GLY A 335 -6.02 1.68 9.53
C GLY A 335 -4.83 1.44 10.45
N GLN A 336 -4.23 0.26 10.33
CA GLN A 336 -2.97 -0.06 11.00
C GLN A 336 -1.82 0.73 10.36
N PRO A 337 -0.96 1.41 11.13
CA PRO A 337 0.30 1.93 10.60
C PRO A 337 1.23 0.76 10.28
N THR A 338 1.67 0.66 9.02
CA THR A 338 2.53 -0.42 8.52
C THR A 338 3.83 0.09 7.91
N ILE A 339 4.00 1.41 7.82
CA ILE A 339 5.17 2.04 7.19
C ILE A 339 6.08 2.57 8.29
N SER A 340 7.25 1.93 8.44
CA SER A 340 8.29 2.35 9.38
C SER A 340 8.98 3.62 8.89
N THR A 341 9.33 4.50 9.83
CA THR A 341 10.06 5.75 9.62
C THR A 341 11.10 5.89 10.73
N PRO A 342 12.10 6.79 10.58
CA PRO A 342 13.02 7.10 11.66
C PRO A 342 12.37 7.62 12.95
N ASN A 343 11.11 8.08 12.90
CA ASN A 343 10.41 8.74 14.01
C ASN A 343 9.25 7.89 14.58
N GLY A 344 9.08 6.64 14.14
CA GLY A 344 7.94 5.78 14.45
C GLY A 344 7.27 5.28 13.19
N CYS A 345 5.95 5.07 13.22
CA CYS A 345 5.22 4.45 12.14
C CYS A 345 4.02 5.25 11.64
N ARG A 346 3.75 5.14 10.34
CA ARG A 346 2.63 5.82 9.70
C ARG A 346 1.80 4.88 8.86
N THR A 347 0.59 5.33 8.55
CA THR A 347 -0.26 4.78 7.51
C THR A 347 0.20 5.27 6.13
N GLY A 348 -0.44 4.80 5.06
CA GLY A 348 -0.20 5.27 3.70
C GLY A 348 -0.60 6.74 3.48
N GLU A 349 -0.34 7.23 2.27
CA GLU A 349 -0.69 8.58 1.82
C GLU A 349 -1.74 8.56 0.69
N GLY A 350 -2.30 7.38 0.38
CA GLY A 350 -3.32 7.18 -0.65
C GLY A 350 -4.74 7.47 -0.17
N ILE A 351 -5.73 6.77 -0.73
CA ILE A 351 -7.15 6.94 -0.35
C ILE A 351 -7.49 6.14 0.91
N ASN A 352 -7.23 4.83 0.87
CA ASN A 352 -7.51 3.89 1.96
C ASN A 352 -6.20 3.52 2.67
N ASN A 353 -6.29 2.93 3.88
CA ASN A 353 -5.12 2.54 4.68
C ASN A 353 -4.19 3.74 4.96
N SER A 354 -4.75 4.95 5.03
CA SER A 354 -4.02 6.20 4.93
C SER A 354 -4.60 7.27 5.85
N GLY A 355 -3.72 8.05 6.45
CA GLY A 355 -4.08 9.17 7.33
C GLY A 355 -4.04 8.84 8.83
N LEU A 356 -3.91 9.91 9.61
CA LEU A 356 -3.90 9.97 11.07
C LEU A 356 -4.45 11.34 11.43
N TRP A 357 -5.36 11.41 12.38
CA TRP A 357 -6.04 12.66 12.75
C TRP A 357 -6.23 12.80 14.25
N ILE A 358 -6.17 14.04 14.73
CA ILE A 358 -6.54 14.42 16.09
C ILE A 358 -7.77 15.32 16.05
N PHE A 359 -8.84 14.81 16.63
CA PHE A 359 -10.16 15.44 16.68
C PHE A 359 -10.42 15.98 18.08
N THR A 360 -11.13 17.11 18.16
CA THR A 360 -11.70 17.61 19.41
C THR A 360 -13.13 18.09 19.20
N ARG A 361 -13.91 18.17 20.29
CA ARG A 361 -15.25 18.78 20.30
C ARG A 361 -15.21 20.31 20.34
N SER A 362 -14.04 20.90 20.52
CA SER A 362 -13.84 22.34 20.66
C SER A 362 -13.20 22.92 19.40
N GLN A 363 -13.78 24.02 18.89
CA GLN A 363 -13.10 24.84 17.87
C GLN A 363 -11.83 25.47 18.46
N ALA A 364 -11.90 25.96 19.69
CA ALA A 364 -10.78 26.60 20.35
C ALA A 364 -9.65 25.58 20.55
N ARG A 365 -8.44 26.00 20.17
CA ARG A 365 -7.23 25.19 20.27
C ARG A 365 -6.82 25.03 21.73
N ASP A 366 -6.59 23.78 22.13
CA ASP A 366 -6.08 23.42 23.46
C ASP A 366 -4.78 22.64 23.28
N GLU A 367 -3.65 23.33 23.46
CA GLU A 367 -2.32 22.74 23.27
C GLU A 367 -2.00 21.64 24.29
N ALA A 368 -2.57 21.71 25.50
CA ALA A 368 -2.36 20.69 26.51
C ALA A 368 -3.08 19.40 26.11
N LEU A 369 -4.32 19.51 25.63
CA LEU A 369 -5.08 18.39 25.11
C LEU A 369 -4.42 17.79 23.86
N LEU A 370 -3.99 18.62 22.90
CA LEU A 370 -3.30 18.12 21.70
C LEU A 370 -2.00 17.39 22.08
N SER A 371 -1.22 17.95 23.01
CA SER A 371 -0.01 17.29 23.52
C SER A 371 -0.32 15.96 24.21
N GLN A 372 -1.41 15.86 24.96
CA GLN A 372 -1.88 14.62 25.57
C GLN A 372 -2.23 13.58 24.51
N VAL A 373 -3.00 13.93 23.49
CA VAL A 373 -3.40 12.99 22.43
C VAL A 373 -2.20 12.58 21.58
N ARG A 374 -1.27 13.50 21.28
CA ARG A 374 0.01 13.19 20.63
C ARG A 374 0.85 12.21 21.46
N ALA A 375 0.90 12.37 22.79
CA ALA A 375 1.61 11.43 23.66
C ALA A 375 0.98 10.03 23.65
N ILE A 376 -0.36 9.93 23.53
CA ILE A 376 -1.04 8.64 23.32
C ILE A 376 -0.63 8.03 21.97
N ALA A 377 -0.64 8.81 20.89
CA ALA A 377 -0.22 8.36 19.57
C ALA A 377 1.25 7.88 19.55
N ALA A 378 2.17 8.62 20.18
CA ALA A 378 3.58 8.21 20.29
C ALA A 378 3.75 6.89 21.06
N LYS A 379 3.00 6.68 22.14
CA LYS A 379 3.02 5.40 22.89
C LYS A 379 2.52 4.22 22.05
N MET A 380 1.62 4.48 21.11
CA MET A 380 1.16 3.49 20.13
C MET A 380 2.12 3.32 18.95
N GLY A 381 3.25 4.04 18.94
CA GLY A 381 4.29 3.94 17.91
C GLY A 381 4.05 4.79 16.67
N TYR A 382 3.12 5.74 16.68
CA TYR A 382 2.91 6.61 15.52
C TYR A 382 4.06 7.62 15.33
N ASP A 383 4.52 7.78 14.10
CA ASP A 383 5.36 8.91 13.67
C ASP A 383 4.52 10.19 13.72
N LEU A 384 4.82 11.06 14.67
CA LEU A 384 4.05 12.30 14.87
C LEU A 384 4.48 13.44 13.95
N THR A 385 5.53 13.26 13.13
CA THR A 385 5.99 14.28 12.18
C THR A 385 5.04 14.44 10.99
N VAL A 386 4.20 13.43 10.75
CA VAL A 386 3.16 13.44 9.72
C VAL A 386 1.99 14.34 10.06
N LEU A 387 1.71 14.55 11.36
CA LEU A 387 0.61 15.39 11.84
C LEU A 387 0.92 16.86 11.59
N LYS A 388 0.15 17.48 10.69
CA LYS A 388 0.19 18.90 10.37
C LYS A 388 -0.95 19.62 11.06
N ASP A 389 -0.69 20.83 11.55
CA ASP A 389 -1.72 21.66 12.17
C ASP A 389 -2.80 22.04 11.17
N VAL A 390 -4.02 22.13 11.68
CA VAL A 390 -5.19 22.67 11.00
C VAL A 390 -5.58 23.97 11.70
N GLN A 391 -5.70 25.04 10.93
CA GLN A 391 -6.09 26.34 11.45
C GLN A 391 -7.61 26.40 11.68
N GLN A 392 -8.03 26.56 12.94
CA GLN A 392 -9.45 26.66 13.34
C GLN A 392 -9.85 28.08 13.81
N GLU A 393 -8.89 28.89 14.24
CA GLU A 393 -9.16 30.26 14.70
C GLU A 393 -9.59 31.15 13.53
N GLY A 394 -10.66 31.91 13.75
CA GLY A 394 -11.25 32.81 12.74
C GLY A 394 -12.17 32.12 11.73
N CYS A 395 -12.42 30.81 11.87
CA CYS A 395 -13.31 30.07 10.98
C CYS A 395 -14.79 30.37 11.25
N ASP A 396 -15.50 30.74 10.19
CA ASP A 396 -16.95 31.03 10.22
C ASP A 396 -17.80 29.79 9.88
N TYR A 397 -17.17 28.77 9.26
CA TYR A 397 -17.82 27.55 8.75
C TYR A 397 -19.03 27.82 7.85
N THR A 398 -18.90 28.83 6.99
CA THR A 398 -19.94 29.17 6.01
C THR A 398 -20.16 27.98 5.08
N PRO A 399 -21.42 27.59 4.81
CA PRO A 399 -21.72 26.51 3.88
C PRO A 399 -21.17 26.79 2.48
N ALA A 400 -20.90 25.73 1.71
CA ALA A 400 -20.55 25.89 0.30
C ALA A 400 -21.63 26.70 -0.44
N SER A 401 -21.21 27.72 -1.19
CA SER A 401 -22.15 28.50 -2.00
C SER A 401 -22.79 27.58 -3.03
N ALA A 402 -24.13 27.59 -3.13
CA ALA A 402 -24.81 26.86 -4.21
C ALA A 402 -24.23 27.33 -5.55
N ARG A 403 -23.69 26.41 -6.36
CA ARG A 403 -23.30 26.73 -7.74
C ARG A 403 -24.55 27.24 -8.44
N VAL A 404 -24.61 28.56 -8.68
CA VAL A 404 -25.53 29.11 -9.67
C VAL A 404 -25.05 28.56 -11.00
N MET A 405 -25.69 27.48 -11.47
CA MET A 405 -25.58 27.11 -12.88
C MET A 405 -26.19 28.25 -13.67
N LEU A 406 -25.34 29.13 -14.21
CA LEU A 406 -25.73 29.95 -15.35
C LEU A 406 -26.02 28.97 -16.49
N VAL A 407 -27.29 28.84 -16.81
CA VAL A 407 -27.82 28.07 -17.95
C VAL A 407 -27.37 28.72 -19.26
#